data_AF-A0A7L2DNT9-F1
#
_entry.id   AF-A0A7L2DNT9-F1
#
_cell.length_a   1.000
_cell.length_b   1.000
_cell.length_c   1.000
_cell.angle_alpha   90.00
_cell.angle_beta   90.00
_cell.angle_gamma   90.00
#
_symmetry.space_group_name_H-M   'P 1'
#
loop_
_entity.id
_entity.type
_entity.pdbx_description
1 polymer ?
#
loop_
_entity_poly.entity_id
_entity_poly.type
_entity_poly.pdbx_seq_one_letter_code
_entity_poly.pdbx_strand_id
1 'polypeptide(L)' 'SVLLQVAKGPTYKIRLHAAVLELSLNLSKNTLQFSDILVGQCQIQTVRLYNRFQVPCKWFIKGVEPVTKVK' A
#
# COMPACT_ATOMS: atom_id res chain seq x y z
N SER A 1 -13.75 15.05 -21.71
CA SER A 1 -15.10 14.67 -22.21
C SER A 1 -14.94 14.07 -23.59
N VAL A 2 -15.67 12.98 -23.88
CA VAL A 2 -15.64 12.30 -25.18
C VAL A 2 -16.98 12.52 -25.88
N LEU A 3 -16.93 12.70 -27.20
CA LEU A 3 -18.12 12.72 -28.03
C LEU A 3 -18.42 11.30 -28.50
N LEU A 4 -19.60 10.79 -28.15
CA LEU A 4 -20.08 9.49 -28.60
C LEU A 4 -21.15 9.70 -29.66
N GLN A 5 -20.86 9.21 -30.87
CA GLN A 5 -21.80 9.23 -31.98
C GLN A 5 -22.62 7.94 -32.00
N VAL A 6 -23.94 8.09 -32.04
CA VAL A 6 -24.87 6.97 -32.23
C VAL A 6 -25.12 6.81 -33.72
N ALA A 7 -25.05 5.59 -34.24
CA ALA A 7 -25.34 5.32 -35.65
C ALA A 7 -26.77 5.81 -36.00
N LYS A 8 -26.87 6.70 -36.99
CA LYS A 8 -28.12 7.38 -37.40
C LYS A 8 -28.81 8.18 -36.27
N GLY A 9 -28.07 8.63 -35.26
CA GLY A 9 -28.60 9.33 -34.10
C GLY A 9 -27.78 10.55 -33.67
N PRO A 10 -28.24 11.26 -32.61
CA PRO A 10 -27.54 12.43 -32.09
C PRO A 10 -26.19 12.09 -31.46
N THR A 11 -25.30 13.07 -31.42
CA THR A 11 -24.00 12.96 -30.73
C THR A 11 -24.15 13.41 -29.28
N TYR A 12 -23.67 12.60 -28.33
CA TYR A 12 -23.70 12.92 -26.91
C TYR A 12 -22.32 13.31 -26.39
N LYS A 13 -22.27 14.36 -25.57
CA LYS A 13 -21.06 14.76 -24.84
C LYS A 13 -21.03 14.08 -23.48
N ILE A 14 -20.18 13.06 -23.34
CA ILE A 14 -20.07 12.29 -22.10
C ILE A 14 -18.80 12.72 -21.35
N ARG A 15 -18.93 12.91 -20.03
CA ARG A 15 -17.80 13.10 -19.12
C ARG A 15 -17.52 11.77 -18.44
N LEU A 16 -16.40 11.16 -18.78
CA LEU A 16 -15.86 10.03 -18.03
C LEU A 16 -15.14 10.61 -16.81
N HIS A 17 -15.45 10.07 -15.63
CA HIS A 17 -14.79 10.42 -14.39
C HIS A 17 -14.16 9.15 -13.82
N ALA A 18 -12.86 9.20 -13.54
CA ALA A 18 -12.16 8.17 -12.80
C ALA A 18 -11.60 8.80 -11.53
N ALA A 19 -11.91 8.21 -10.37
CA ALA A 19 -11.17 8.53 -9.16
C ALA A 19 -9.82 7.79 -9.25
N VAL A 20 -8.75 8.53 -9.50
CA VAL A 20 -7.40 7.96 -9.38
C VAL A 20 -7.15 7.78 -7.89
N LEU A 21 -7.26 6.54 -7.41
CA LEU A 21 -6.92 6.21 -6.03
C LEU A 21 -5.40 6.26 -5.92
N GLU A 22 -4.88 7.22 -5.14
CA GLU A 22 -3.47 7.20 -4.75
C GLU A 22 -3.23 5.96 -3.90
N LEU A 23 -2.35 5.06 -4.37
CA LEU A 23 -2.06 3.81 -3.70
C LEU A 23 -1.27 4.03 -2.39
N SER A 24 -1.94 4.52 -1.34
CA SER A 24 -1.36 4.81 -0.03
C SER A 24 -1.57 3.67 0.98
N LEU A 25 -0.54 2.85 1.18
CA LEU A 25 -0.40 2.00 2.37
C LEU A 25 0.46 2.75 3.40
N ASN A 26 0.12 2.61 4.69
CA ASN A 26 0.85 3.31 5.74
C ASN A 26 1.20 2.39 6.91
N LEU A 27 2.34 2.64 7.55
CA LEU A 27 2.81 1.92 8.73
C LEU A 27 2.85 2.87 9.92
N SER A 28 2.50 2.39 11.12
CA SER A 28 2.67 3.17 12.35
C SER A 28 4.15 3.48 12.65
N LYS A 29 5.06 2.62 12.17
CA LYS A 29 6.52 2.79 12.24
C LYS A 29 7.18 1.91 11.19
N ASN A 30 8.28 2.39 10.61
CA ASN A 30 9.07 1.66 9.60
C ASN A 30 10.33 1.01 10.18
N THR A 31 10.68 1.33 11.43
CA THR A 31 11.87 0.85 12.13
C THR A 31 11.46 0.36 13.52
N LEU A 32 11.98 -0.81 13.91
CA LEU A 32 11.82 -1.36 15.25
C LEU A 32 13.17 -1.29 15.97
N GLN A 33 13.24 -0.53 17.04
CA GLN A 33 14.45 -0.40 17.88
C GLN A 33 14.19 -1.12 19.19
N PHE A 34 14.89 -2.22 19.43
CA PHE A 34 14.82 -2.97 20.69
C PHE A 34 15.92 -2.45 21.62
N SER A 35 15.60 -2.29 22.89
CA SER A 35 16.58 -1.92 23.92
C SER A 35 17.35 -3.14 24.39
N ASP A 36 18.37 -2.94 25.21
CA ASP A 36 19.03 -4.06 25.91
C ASP A 36 17.99 -4.84 26.74
N ILE A 37 18.00 -6.17 26.62
CA ILE A 37 17.13 -7.06 27.38
C ILE A 37 17.98 -8.06 28.16
N LEU A 38 17.51 -8.41 29.37
CA LEU A 38 18.16 -9.44 30.17
C LEU A 38 17.96 -10.84 29.55
N VAL A 39 18.91 -11.73 29.82
CA VAL A 39 18.82 -13.13 29.39
C VAL A 39 17.55 -13.76 29.99
N GLY A 40 16.76 -14.41 29.14
CA GLY A 40 15.49 -15.05 29.52
C GLY A 40 14.27 -14.11 29.51
N GLN A 41 14.44 -12.82 29.20
CA GLN A 41 13.33 -11.88 29.02
C GLN A 41 12.98 -11.71 27.53
N CYS A 42 11.80 -11.12 27.26
CA CYS A 42 11.32 -10.83 25.92
C CYS A 42 10.73 -9.43 25.85
N GLN A 43 11.08 -8.68 24.81
CA GLN A 43 10.45 -7.40 24.49
C GLN A 43 9.59 -7.56 23.24
N ILE A 44 8.33 -7.15 23.33
CA ILE A 44 7.37 -7.22 22.22
C ILE A 44 7.12 -5.82 21.68
N GLN A 45 7.16 -5.68 20.35
CA GLN A 45 6.79 -4.46 19.67
C GLN A 45 5.76 -4.73 18.59
N THR A 46 4.70 -3.93 18.58
CA THR A 46 3.61 -4.03 17.60
C THR A 46 3.76 -2.96 16.52
N VAL A 47 3.66 -3.36 15.25
CA VAL A 47 3.51 -2.44 14.11
C VAL A 47 2.08 -2.56 13.60
N ARG A 48 1.42 -1.42 13.35
CA ARG A 48 0.11 -1.39 12.69
C ARG A 48 0.29 -1.10 11.21
N LEU A 49 -0.42 -1.85 10.39
CA LEU A 49 -0.50 -1.69 8.95
C LEU A 49 -1.87 -1.10 8.63
N TYR A 50 -1.89 0.03 7.93
CA TYR A 50 -3.11 0.73 7.58
C TYR A 50 -3.37 0.59 6.09
N ASN A 51 -4.51 -0.02 5.77
CA ASN A 51 -5.11 0.03 4.45
C ASN A 51 -6.03 1.26 4.38
N ARG A 52 -5.65 2.30 3.62
CA ARG A 52 -6.49 3.48 3.41
C ARG A 52 -7.46 3.32 2.24
N PHE A 53 -7.46 2.17 1.56
CA PHE A 53 -8.40 1.88 0.48
C PHE A 53 -9.73 1.35 1.00
N GLN A 54 -10.76 1.54 0.18
CA GLN A 54 -12.07 0.91 0.37
C GLN A 54 -12.13 -0.53 -0.16
N VAL A 55 -10.98 -1.10 -0.55
CA VAL A 55 -10.88 -2.48 -1.07
C VAL A 55 -9.94 -3.31 -0.18
N PRO A 56 -10.16 -4.64 -0.06
CA PRO A 56 -9.28 -5.52 0.71
C PRO A 56 -7.83 -5.56 0.18
N CYS A 57 -6.86 -5.66 1.10
CA CYS A 57 -5.44 -5.86 0.77
C CYS A 57 -4.91 -7.17 1.33
N LYS A 58 -3.92 -7.75 0.64
CA LYS A 58 -3.16 -8.92 1.10
C LYS A 58 -1.82 -8.45 1.66
N TRP A 59 -1.43 -9.02 2.80
CA TRP A 59 -0.20 -8.67 3.50
C TRP A 59 0.69 -9.90 3.63
N PHE A 60 2.00 -9.71 3.46
CA PHE A 60 3.00 -10.76 3.66
C PHE A 60 4.28 -10.13 4.24
N ILE A 61 5.04 -10.93 4.98
CA ILE A 61 6.35 -10.56 5.49
C ILE A 61 7.38 -11.26 4.61
N LYS A 62 8.34 -10.49 4.08
CA LYS A 62 9.46 -11.02 3.30
C LYS A 62 10.76 -10.59 3.96
N GLY A 63 11.58 -11.56 4.36
CA GLY A 63 12.96 -11.29 4.78
C GLY A 63 13.76 -10.75 3.60
N VAL A 64 14.57 -9.72 3.83
CA VAL A 64 15.58 -9.29 2.86
C VAL A 64 16.80 -10.17 3.05
N GLU A 65 17.28 -10.82 2.00
CA GLU A 65 18.52 -11.56 2.07
C GLU A 65 19.67 -10.62 2.47
N PRO A 66 20.54 -11.03 3.41
CA PRO A 66 21.67 -10.19 3.78
C PRO A 66 22.53 -9.95 2.54
N VAL A 67 22.71 -8.68 2.17
CA VAL A 67 23.68 -8.30 1.15
C VAL A 67 25.06 -8.67 1.69
N THR A 68 25.61 -9.78 1.20
CA THR A 68 26.98 -10.18 1.49
C THR A 68 27.88 -9.04 1.03
N LYS A 69 28.51 -8.32 1.97
CA LYS A 69 29.59 -7.41 1.61
C LYS A 69 30.71 -8.26 1.03
N VAL A 70 30.96 -8.12 -0.27
CA VAL A 70 32.16 -8.67 -0.90
C VAL A 70 33.35 -7.98 -0.23
N LYS A 71 34.28 -8.79 0.31
CA LYS A 71 35.53 -8.33 0.92
C LYS A 71 36.45 -7.71 -0.12
#